data_AF-A0A3G8Y0F7-F1
#
_entry.id   AF-A0A3G8Y0F7-F1
#
_cell.length_a   1.000
_cell.length_b   1.000
_cell.length_c   1.000
_cell.angle_alpha   90.00
_cell.angle_beta   90.00
_cell.angle_gamma   90.00
#
_symmetry.space_group_name_H-M   'P 1'
#
loop_
_entity.id
_entity.type
_entity.pdbx_description
1 polymer ?
#
loop_
_entity_poly.entity_id
_entity_poly.type
_entity_poly.pdbx_seq_one_letter_code
_entity_poly.pdbx_strand_id
1 'polypeptide(L)'
;MIWLLLIVIIGFVIYNFTKYTKEKNIDLGSVGGIKNKYKELINYFDDFDTNNLPRVLNNDVNFYQIGWAGATTLASISLFEVADKINIEFELQYNIPALKRNNIDVSSLPSTHKKKTWSYSNTISQVEIYNSVSREIEYLCSN
;
A
#
# COMPACT_ATOMS: atom_id res chain seq x y z
N MET A 1 27.84 -15.70 23.54
CA MET A 1 28.25 -14.30 23.22
C MET A 1 27.58 -13.74 21.97
N ILE A 2 27.61 -14.43 20.82
CA ILE A 2 26.96 -13.97 19.57
C ILE A 2 25.45 -13.72 19.70
N TRP A 3 24.75 -14.55 20.48
CA TRP A 3 23.31 -14.40 20.74
C TRP A 3 22.95 -13.11 21.50
N LEU A 4 23.77 -12.68 22.45
CA LEU A 4 23.55 -11.43 23.18
C LEU A 4 23.75 -10.21 22.27
N LEU A 5 24.76 -10.26 21.39
CA LEU A 5 24.99 -9.23 20.37
C LEU A 5 23.82 -9.12 19.39
N LEU A 6 23.28 -10.25 18.92
CA LEU A 6 22.11 -10.26 18.04
C LEU A 6 20.88 -9.64 18.71
N ILE A 7 20.64 -9.94 19.99
CA ILE A 7 19.51 -9.36 20.74
C ILE A 7 19.67 -7.83 20.86
N VAL A 8 20.88 -7.35 21.15
CA VAL A 8 21.15 -5.89 21.23
C VAL A 8 20.93 -5.21 19.87
N ILE A 9 21.40 -5.81 18.78
CA ILE A 9 21.21 -5.28 17.42
C ILE A 9 19.72 -5.25 17.06
N ILE A 10 18.99 -6.33 17.29
CA ILE A 10 17.55 -6.41 17.01
C ILE A 10 16.79 -5.35 17.84
N GLY A 11 17.11 -5.23 19.13
CA GLY A 11 16.52 -4.23 20.00
C GLY A 11 16.77 -2.80 19.50
N PHE A 12 17.98 -2.50 19.05
CA PHE A 12 18.32 -1.20 18.47
C PHE A 12 17.55 -0.91 17.18
N VAL A 13 17.41 -1.90 16.29
CA VAL A 13 16.64 -1.77 15.04
C VAL A 13 15.16 -1.51 15.34
N ILE A 14 14.56 -2.29 16.24
CA ILE A 14 13.15 -2.11 16.65
C ILE A 14 12.93 -0.73 17.29
N TYR A 15 13.85 -0.30 18.15
CA TYR A 15 13.79 1.02 18.79
C TYR A 15 13.80 2.15 17.74
N ASN A 16 14.74 2.12 16.79
CA ASN A 16 14.80 3.15 15.76
C ASN A 16 13.55 3.15 14.88
N PHE A 17 13.06 1.97 14.48
CA PHE A 17 11.85 1.85 13.67
C PHE A 17 10.62 2.44 14.38
N THR A 18 10.41 2.09 15.65
CA THR A 18 9.29 2.62 16.44
C THR A 18 9.42 4.13 16.67
N LYS A 19 10.64 4.63 16.91
CA LYS A 19 10.91 6.07 17.02
C LYS A 19 10.52 6.80 15.74
N TYR A 20 11.03 6.37 14.59
CA TYR A 20 10.73 7.00 13.30
C TYR A 20 9.25 6.98 12.96
N THR A 21 8.54 5.89 13.30
CA THR A 21 7.09 5.79 13.06
C THR A 21 6.30 6.77 13.93
N LYS A 22 6.72 6.96 15.19
CA LYS A 22 6.09 7.93 16.10
C LYS A 22 6.32 9.36 15.66
N GLU A 23 7.56 9.72 15.35
CA GLU A 23 7.92 11.04 14.82
C GLU A 23 7.08 11.33 13.57
N LYS A 24 6.98 10.36 12.66
CA LYS A 24 6.22 10.55 11.42
C LYS A 24 4.73 10.70 11.63
N ASN A 25 4.13 9.98 12.56
CA ASN A 25 2.72 10.18 12.92
C ASN A 25 2.45 11.59 13.46
N ILE A 26 3.39 12.17 14.23
CA ILE A 26 3.27 13.54 14.73
C ILE A 26 3.37 14.53 13.57
N ASP A 27 4.40 14.38 12.73
CA ASP A 27 4.61 15.25 11.57
C ASP A 27 3.42 15.21 10.62
N LEU A 28 2.94 14.01 10.27
CA LEU A 28 1.77 13.84 9.41
C LEU A 28 0.49 14.35 10.08
N GLY A 29 0.32 14.11 11.37
CA GLY A 29 -0.81 14.65 12.13
C GLY A 29 -0.92 16.17 12.01
N SER A 30 0.22 16.88 12.01
CA SER A 30 0.26 18.35 11.87
C SER A 30 -0.23 18.86 10.50
N VAL A 31 -0.14 18.02 9.45
CA VAL A 31 -0.57 18.35 8.09
C VAL A 31 -1.89 17.68 7.70
N GLY A 32 -2.64 17.11 8.65
CA GLY A 32 -3.93 16.43 8.38
C GLY A 32 -3.79 14.98 7.91
N GLY A 33 -2.67 14.34 8.21
CA GLY A 33 -2.36 12.95 7.89
C GLY A 33 -1.85 12.75 6.46
N ILE A 34 -1.51 11.50 6.17
CA ILE A 34 -1.03 11.06 4.86
C ILE A 34 -2.07 11.36 3.76
N LYS A 35 -3.36 11.28 4.10
CA LYS A 35 -4.46 11.60 3.20
C LYS A 35 -4.38 13.04 2.68
N ASN A 36 -4.09 14.01 3.55
CA ASN A 36 -4.01 15.40 3.14
C ASN A 36 -2.68 15.73 2.47
N LYS A 37 -1.57 15.17 2.97
CA LYS A 37 -0.24 15.36 2.36
C LYS A 37 -0.16 14.82 0.93
N TYR A 38 -0.75 13.64 0.67
CA TYR A 38 -0.75 12.96 -0.63
C TYR A 38 -2.09 13.01 -1.35
N LYS A 39 -2.85 14.09 -1.15
CA LYS A 39 -4.21 14.23 -1.70
C LYS A 39 -4.26 14.08 -3.22
N GLU A 40 -3.29 14.64 -3.95
CA GLU A 40 -3.26 14.56 -5.42
C GLU A 40 -2.99 13.13 -5.89
N LEU A 41 -2.01 12.46 -5.29
CA LEU A 41 -1.70 11.06 -5.56
C LEU A 41 -2.90 10.15 -5.29
N ILE A 42 -3.58 10.37 -4.16
CA ILE A 42 -4.79 9.62 -3.81
C ILE A 42 -5.90 9.87 -4.82
N ASN A 43 -6.14 11.13 -5.20
CA ASN A 43 -7.14 11.46 -6.21
C ASN A 43 -6.84 10.77 -7.56
N TYR A 44 -5.58 10.69 -7.98
CA TYR A 44 -5.21 9.96 -9.20
C TYR A 44 -5.55 8.47 -9.11
N PHE A 45 -5.41 7.85 -7.94
CA PHE A 45 -5.84 6.47 -7.76
C PHE A 45 -7.35 6.34 -7.60
N ASP A 46 -8.05 7.30 -7.01
CA ASP A 46 -9.51 7.29 -6.91
C ASP A 46 -10.17 7.29 -8.30
N ASP A 47 -9.54 7.97 -9.28
CA ASP A 47 -9.99 8.03 -10.67
C ASP A 47 -9.44 6.91 -11.57
N PHE A 48 -8.74 5.91 -10.99
CA PHE A 48 -8.09 4.83 -11.77
C PHE A 48 -9.11 3.93 -12.52
N ASP A 49 -10.27 3.68 -11.91
CA ASP A 49 -11.44 3.08 -12.59
C ASP A 49 -12.68 3.94 -12.30
N THR A 50 -13.01 4.81 -13.27
CA THR A 50 -14.16 5.71 -13.16
C THR A 50 -15.52 4.99 -13.18
N ASN A 51 -15.57 3.72 -13.60
CA ASN A 51 -16.80 2.93 -13.58
C ASN A 51 -16.98 2.20 -12.24
N ASN A 52 -15.89 1.86 -11.55
CA ASN A 52 -15.90 1.24 -10.24
C ASN A 52 -14.95 1.97 -9.30
N LEU A 53 -15.45 3.04 -8.67
CA LEU A 53 -14.66 3.81 -7.71
C LEU A 53 -14.18 2.91 -6.55
N PRO A 54 -12.96 3.10 -6.06
CA PRO A 54 -12.46 2.35 -4.92
C PRO A 54 -13.22 2.70 -3.63
N ARG A 55 -13.10 1.82 -2.64
CA ARG A 55 -13.53 2.08 -1.27
C ARG A 55 -12.33 2.31 -0.38
N VAL A 56 -12.45 3.26 0.55
CA VAL A 56 -11.49 3.43 1.64
C VAL A 56 -11.57 2.23 2.59
N LEU A 57 -10.46 1.52 2.74
CA LEU A 57 -10.31 0.37 3.63
C LEU A 57 -9.66 0.77 4.97
N ASN A 58 -8.74 1.75 4.94
CA ASN A 58 -8.11 2.32 6.12
C ASN A 58 -7.79 3.82 5.88
N ASN A 59 -7.94 4.66 6.91
CA ASN A 59 -7.64 6.09 6.87
C ASN A 59 -7.02 6.57 8.20
N ASP A 60 -5.92 5.94 8.60
CA ASP A 60 -5.11 6.33 9.74
C ASP A 60 -4.12 7.45 9.35
N VAL A 61 -3.51 8.09 10.36
CA VAL A 61 -2.63 9.26 10.18
C VAL A 61 -1.46 8.99 9.23
N ASN A 62 -0.81 7.83 9.33
CA ASN A 62 0.31 7.43 8.48
C ASN A 62 0.01 6.18 7.63
N PHE A 63 -1.25 5.79 7.52
CA PHE A 63 -1.63 4.64 6.72
C PHE A 63 -2.98 4.89 6.05
N TYR A 64 -2.96 4.98 4.73
CA TYR A 64 -4.17 5.15 3.93
C TYR A 64 -4.27 3.99 2.95
N GLN A 65 -5.43 3.37 2.87
CA GLN A 65 -5.65 2.24 1.99
C GLN A 65 -6.99 2.36 1.27
N ILE A 66 -6.95 2.12 -0.03
CA ILE A 66 -8.13 2.04 -0.91
C ILE A 66 -8.14 0.70 -1.63
N GLY A 67 -9.31 0.23 -2.04
CA GLY A 67 -9.41 -1.00 -2.81
C GLY A 67 -10.65 -1.14 -3.66
N TRP A 68 -10.52 -2.01 -4.66
CA TRP A 68 -11.53 -2.40 -5.63
C TRP A 68 -11.94 -3.85 -5.39
N ALA A 69 -13.24 -4.08 -5.36
CA ALA A 69 -13.81 -5.42 -5.25
C ALA A 69 -14.45 -5.83 -6.58
N GLY A 70 -13.72 -6.62 -7.36
CA GLY A 70 -14.25 -7.24 -8.57
C GLY A 70 -15.00 -8.54 -8.28
N ALA A 71 -15.63 -9.09 -9.31
CA ALA A 71 -16.36 -10.36 -9.22
C ALA A 71 -15.46 -11.55 -8.85
N THR A 72 -14.20 -11.52 -9.30
CA THR A 72 -13.22 -12.60 -9.12
C THR A 72 -11.98 -12.19 -8.34
N THR A 73 -11.64 -10.90 -8.32
CA THR A 73 -10.41 -10.38 -7.72
C THR A 73 -10.69 -9.21 -6.77
N LEU A 74 -9.75 -9.00 -5.84
CA LEU A 74 -9.65 -7.83 -5.01
C LEU A 74 -8.32 -7.15 -5.35
N ALA A 75 -8.35 -5.84 -5.55
CA ALA A 75 -7.16 -5.02 -5.71
C ALA A 75 -7.12 -3.95 -4.61
N SER A 76 -5.94 -3.60 -4.13
CA SER A 76 -5.79 -2.51 -3.17
C SER A 76 -4.49 -1.75 -3.37
N ILE A 77 -4.51 -0.48 -2.98
CA ILE A 77 -3.36 0.40 -2.93
C ILE A 77 -3.26 0.94 -1.50
N SER A 78 -2.10 0.77 -0.88
CA SER A 78 -1.79 1.28 0.46
C SER A 78 -0.66 2.31 0.37
N LEU A 79 -0.82 3.42 1.07
CA LEU A 79 0.15 4.51 1.20
C LEU A 79 0.59 4.62 2.66
N PHE A 80 1.89 4.67 2.90
CA PHE A 80 2.46 4.91 4.23
C PHE A 80 3.87 5.51 4.15
N GLU A 81 4.20 6.46 5.03
CA GLU A 81 5.55 7.01 5.11
C GLU A 81 6.39 6.31 6.18
N VAL A 82 7.66 6.05 5.82
CA VAL A 82 8.71 5.62 6.74
C VAL A 82 9.92 6.51 6.51
N ALA A 83 10.36 7.20 7.57
CA ALA A 83 11.36 8.27 7.47
C ALA A 83 10.96 9.30 6.40
N ASP A 84 11.81 9.56 5.40
CA ASP A 84 11.56 10.55 4.34
C ASP A 84 11.10 9.92 3.01
N LYS A 85 10.49 8.73 3.10
CA LYS A 85 10.00 8.00 1.93
C LYS A 85 8.53 7.66 2.05
N ILE A 86 7.80 7.91 0.96
CA ILE A 86 6.46 7.38 0.75
C ILE A 86 6.57 5.99 0.15
N ASN A 87 5.89 5.04 0.76
CA ASN A 87 5.78 3.68 0.27
C ASN A 87 4.36 3.49 -0.27
N ILE A 88 4.29 2.88 -1.45
CA ILE A 88 3.05 2.57 -2.13
C ILE A 88 3.06 1.08 -2.36
N GLU A 89 2.06 0.40 -1.83
CA GLU A 89 1.91 -1.04 -1.95
C GLU A 89 0.67 -1.36 -2.76
N PHE A 90 0.85 -2.08 -3.86
CA PHE A 90 -0.22 -2.67 -4.64
C PHE A 90 -0.36 -4.15 -4.28
N GLU A 91 -1.59 -4.59 -4.05
CA GLU A 91 -1.92 -5.98 -3.81
C GLU A 91 -3.14 -6.39 -4.64
N LEU A 92 -2.98 -7.45 -5.44
CA LEU A 92 -4.02 -8.12 -6.20
C LEU A 92 -4.14 -9.55 -5.69
N GLN A 93 -5.36 -10.00 -5.42
CA GLN A 93 -5.63 -11.37 -5.01
C GLN A 93 -7.03 -11.82 -5.45
N TYR A 94 -7.33 -13.11 -5.26
CA TYR A 94 -8.67 -13.60 -5.51
C TYR A 94 -9.68 -13.05 -4.49
N ASN A 95 -10.87 -12.72 -4.99
CA ASN A 95 -12.06 -12.53 -4.18
C ASN A 95 -12.61 -13.90 -3.78
N ILE A 96 -11.90 -14.60 -2.90
CA ILE A 96 -12.23 -15.96 -2.45
C ILE A 96 -13.69 -16.05 -1.99
N PRO A 97 -14.24 -15.11 -1.20
CA PRO A 97 -15.65 -15.16 -0.83
C PRO A 97 -16.61 -15.13 -2.03
N ALA A 98 -16.33 -14.31 -3.05
CA ALA A 98 -17.16 -14.25 -4.25
C ALA A 98 -17.03 -15.51 -5.11
N LEU A 99 -15.81 -16.04 -5.30
CA LEU A 99 -15.58 -17.27 -6.05
C LEU A 99 -16.29 -18.47 -5.41
N LYS A 100 -16.20 -18.61 -4.08
CA LYS A 100 -16.90 -19.67 -3.34
C LYS A 100 -18.42 -19.58 -3.49
N ARG A 101 -19.00 -18.38 -3.46
CA ARG A 101 -20.45 -18.18 -3.70
C ARG A 101 -20.89 -18.61 -5.11
N ASN A 102 -19.97 -18.58 -6.07
CA ASN A 102 -20.22 -19.01 -7.45
C ASN A 102 -19.80 -20.47 -7.71
N ASN A 103 -19.53 -21.26 -6.66
CA ASN A 103 -19.09 -22.66 -6.75
C ASN A 103 -17.80 -22.86 -7.56
N ILE A 104 -16.90 -21.87 -7.55
CA ILE A 104 -15.58 -21.96 -8.19
C ILE A 104 -14.56 -22.50 -7.19
N ASP A 105 -13.86 -23.58 -7.57
CA ASP A 105 -12.76 -24.14 -6.79
C ASP A 105 -11.47 -23.32 -6.98
N VAL A 106 -11.19 -22.44 -6.03
CA VAL A 106 -10.00 -21.58 -6.02
C VAL A 106 -8.70 -22.39 -6.01
N SER A 107 -8.69 -23.61 -5.47
CA SER A 107 -7.46 -24.43 -5.39
C SER A 107 -6.99 -24.94 -6.75
N SER A 108 -7.91 -24.99 -7.72
CA SER A 108 -7.63 -25.38 -9.10
C SER A 108 -7.17 -24.22 -9.99
N LEU A 109 -7.27 -22.98 -9.50
CA LEU A 109 -6.94 -21.78 -10.26
C LEU A 109 -5.43 -21.46 -10.16
N PRO A 110 -4.82 -20.89 -11.22
CA PRO A 110 -3.45 -20.37 -11.14
C PRO A 110 -3.36 -19.25 -10.09
N SER A 111 -2.19 -19.06 -9.49
CA SER A 111 -2.04 -17.97 -8.52
C SER A 111 -2.27 -16.61 -9.18
N THR A 112 -3.19 -15.82 -8.61
CA THR A 112 -3.41 -14.41 -8.96
C THR A 112 -2.80 -13.46 -7.93
N HIS A 113 -2.21 -13.99 -6.84
CA HIS A 113 -1.63 -13.14 -5.81
C HIS A 113 -0.40 -12.39 -6.34
N LYS A 114 -0.51 -11.07 -6.43
CA LYS A 114 0.56 -10.16 -6.82
C LYS A 114 0.65 -9.07 -5.77
N LYS A 115 1.83 -8.92 -5.18
CA LYS A 115 2.10 -7.89 -4.18
C LYS A 115 3.42 -7.21 -4.50
N LYS A 116 3.41 -5.88 -4.62
CA LYS A 116 4.62 -5.10 -4.89
C LYS A 116 4.56 -3.78 -4.13
N THR A 117 5.69 -3.41 -3.55
CA THR A 117 5.87 -2.16 -2.83
C THR A 117 6.94 -1.33 -3.52
N TRP A 118 6.62 -0.07 -3.82
CA TRP A 118 7.56 0.91 -4.34
C TRP A 118 7.81 1.97 -3.28
N SER A 119 9.03 2.52 -3.25
CA SER A 119 9.44 3.50 -2.27
C SER A 119 10.06 4.70 -2.97
N TYR A 120 9.51 5.88 -2.72
CA TYR A 120 9.92 7.14 -3.34
C TYR A 120 10.31 8.14 -2.26
N SER A 121 11.29 9.01 -2.53
CA SER A 121 11.53 10.15 -1.65
C SER A 121 10.27 11.03 -1.61
N ASN A 122 9.91 11.53 -0.44
CA ASN A 122 8.75 12.39 -0.26
C ASN A 122 8.88 13.78 -0.91
N THR A 123 10.03 14.08 -1.53
CA THR A 123 10.28 15.29 -2.32
C THR A 123 9.94 15.12 -3.80
N ILE A 124 9.76 13.89 -4.28
CA ILE A 124 9.35 13.60 -5.67
C ILE A 124 7.90 14.06 -5.86
N SER A 125 7.58 14.60 -7.03
CA SER A 125 6.23 15.07 -7.34
C SER A 125 5.21 13.91 -7.32
N GLN A 126 4.01 14.19 -6.83
CA GLN A 126 2.94 13.19 -6.73
C GLN A 126 2.52 12.65 -8.11
N VAL A 127 2.58 13.48 -9.15
CA VAL A 127 2.33 13.11 -10.54
C VAL A 127 3.37 12.11 -11.05
N GLU A 128 4.65 12.35 -10.77
CA GLU A 128 5.73 11.45 -11.19
C GLU A 128 5.65 10.11 -10.48
N ILE A 129 5.37 10.13 -9.18
CA ILE A 129 5.10 8.93 -8.39
C ILE A 129 3.94 8.14 -9.01
N TYR A 130 2.81 8.80 -9.28
CA TYR A 130 1.65 8.17 -9.90
C TYR A 130 2.00 7.54 -11.24
N ASN A 131 2.62 8.28 -12.16
CA ASN A 131 3.00 7.80 -13.48
C ASN A 131 3.96 6.62 -13.44
N SER A 132 4.86 6.57 -12.45
CA SER A 132 5.75 5.43 -12.25
C SER A 132 4.97 4.21 -11.75
N VAL A 133 4.12 4.39 -10.74
CA VAL A 133 3.36 3.28 -10.13
C VAL A 133 2.30 2.73 -11.06
N SER A 134 1.55 3.57 -11.78
CA SER A 134 0.49 3.13 -12.68
C SER A 134 1.01 2.23 -13.80
N ARG A 135 2.13 2.59 -14.43
CA ARG A 135 2.80 1.75 -15.44
C ARG A 135 3.23 0.40 -14.90
N GLU A 136 3.76 0.39 -13.67
CA GLU A 136 4.17 -0.85 -13.01
C GLU A 136 2.96 -1.73 -12.66
N ILE A 137 1.83 -1.14 -12.24
CA ILE A 137 0.57 -1.86 -12.02
C ILE A 137 0.04 -2.43 -13.34
N GLU A 138 0.03 -1.66 -14.43
CA GLU A 138 -0.38 -2.14 -15.76
C GLU A 138 0.47 -3.33 -16.21
N TYR A 139 1.79 -3.24 -16.06
CA TYR A 139 2.71 -4.33 -16.36
C TYR A 139 2.43 -5.56 -15.50
N LEU A 140 2.20 -5.37 -14.19
CA LEU A 140 1.85 -6.46 -13.27
C LEU A 140 0.52 -7.11 -13.63
N CYS A 141 -0.47 -6.37 -14.11
CA CYS A 141 -1.78 -6.90 -14.47
C CYS A 141 -1.82 -7.57 -15.85
N SER A 142 -0.89 -7.21 -16.74
CA SER A 142 -0.83 -7.73 -18.12
C SER A 142 0.00 -9.01 -18.28
N ASN A 143 0.80 -9.37 -17.26
CA ASN A 143 1.63 -10.59 -17.21
C ASN A 143 1.16 -11.53 -16.11
#